data_AF-A0A0G4E4W4-F1
#
_entry.id   AF-A0A0G4E4W4-F1
#
_cell.length_a   1.000
_cell.length_b   1.000
_cell.length_c   1.000
_cell.angle_alpha   90.00
_cell.angle_beta   90.00
_cell.angle_gamma   90.00
#
_symmetry.space_group_name_H-M   'P 1'
#
loop_
_entity.id
_entity.type
_entity.pdbx_description
1 polymer ?
#
loop_
_entity_poly.entity_id
_entity_poly.type
_entity_poly.pdbx_seq_one_letter_code
_entity_poly.pdbx_strand_id
1 'polypeptide(L)'
;MNHAIRSHHHPQPASPAAAQITALGFYKKLLAHDWYYAWSDDSATYKAGQAADDRLEQMAKDSGAVHQWLYREFSKHHSTGESWGTPRHPLPAAPTELTASDALALRTKLAKAEFAMKARKFIGLLFPAVAKADPVSVVLEKVFILGFYYGDEPAPALIAQHPKLRKAWSEGQALVADLSKSAS
;
A
#
# COMPACT_ATOMS: atom_id res chain seq x y z
N MET A 1 -29.11 61.34 1.14
CA MET A 1 -29.25 59.97 1.68
C MET A 1 -29.35 59.03 0.50
N ASN A 2 -28.29 58.28 0.20
CA ASN A 2 -28.30 57.21 -0.81
C ASN A 2 -27.38 56.09 -0.31
N HIS A 3 -27.92 54.88 -0.30
CA HIS A 3 -27.35 53.69 0.33
C HIS A 3 -26.08 53.21 -0.38
N ALA A 4 -24.99 53.08 0.38
CA ALA A 4 -23.81 52.33 -0.04
C ALA A 4 -24.15 50.83 -0.05
N ILE A 5 -24.23 50.24 -1.24
CA ILE A 5 -24.31 48.79 -1.42
C ILE A 5 -22.92 48.22 -1.13
N ARG A 6 -22.72 47.70 0.09
CA ARG A 6 -21.54 46.90 0.44
C ARG A 6 -21.72 45.50 -0.16
N SER A 7 -21.06 45.25 -1.29
CA SER A 7 -20.86 43.90 -1.82
C SER A 7 -20.02 43.10 -0.80
N HIS A 8 -20.67 42.25 -0.03
CA HIS A 8 -20.00 41.26 0.78
C HIS A 8 -19.46 40.17 -0.14
N HIS A 9 -18.24 40.35 -0.66
CA HIS A 9 -17.43 39.24 -1.12
C HIS A 9 -17.21 38.31 0.07
N HIS A 10 -18.02 37.26 0.15
CA HIS A 10 -17.67 36.10 0.94
C HIS A 10 -16.38 35.54 0.33
N PRO A 11 -15.30 35.37 1.10
CA PRO A 11 -14.20 34.56 0.65
C PRO A 11 -14.76 33.18 0.35
N GLN A 12 -14.71 32.80 -0.92
CA GLN A 12 -15.04 31.44 -1.35
C GLN A 12 -14.14 30.51 -0.54
N PRO A 13 -14.68 29.55 0.24
CA PRO A 13 -13.85 28.56 0.89
C PRO A 13 -13.02 27.89 -0.21
N ALA A 14 -11.70 27.82 0.00
CA ALA A 14 -10.80 27.13 -0.90
C ALA A 14 -11.41 25.77 -1.27
N SER A 15 -11.54 25.49 -2.57
CA SER A 15 -12.03 24.21 -3.07
C SER A 15 -11.37 23.08 -2.28
N PRO A 16 -12.13 22.12 -1.72
CA PRO A 16 -11.52 20.95 -1.12
C PRO A 16 -10.66 20.31 -2.22
N ALA A 17 -9.37 20.15 -1.96
CA ALA A 17 -8.50 19.34 -2.80
C ALA A 17 -9.28 18.06 -3.14
N ALA A 18 -9.48 17.80 -4.44
CA ALA A 18 -10.28 16.68 -4.92
C ALA A 18 -9.94 15.44 -4.10
N ALA A 19 -10.94 14.82 -3.46
CA ALA A 19 -10.74 13.71 -2.54
C ALA A 19 -9.98 12.58 -3.27
N GLN A 20 -8.67 12.53 -3.11
CA GLN A 20 -7.82 11.50 -3.69
C GLN A 20 -8.23 10.17 -3.08
N ILE A 21 -8.36 9.14 -3.92
CA ILE A 21 -8.75 7.82 -3.44
C ILE A 21 -7.64 7.26 -2.55
N THR A 22 -7.98 6.74 -1.37
CA THR A 22 -7.00 6.10 -0.50
C THR A 22 -6.44 4.84 -1.17
N ALA A 23 -5.21 4.43 -0.83
CA ALA A 23 -4.62 3.20 -1.38
C ALA A 23 -5.52 1.97 -1.15
N LEU A 24 -6.14 1.85 0.04
CA LEU A 24 -7.10 0.80 0.35
C LEU A 24 -8.36 0.90 -0.52
N GLY A 25 -8.90 2.11 -0.71
CA GLY A 25 -10.04 2.34 -1.58
C GLY A 25 -9.76 1.92 -3.02
N PHE A 26 -8.56 2.23 -3.52
CA PHE A 26 -8.11 1.84 -4.85
C PHE A 26 -7.89 0.33 -4.97
N TYR A 27 -7.24 -0.28 -3.98
CA TYR A 27 -7.05 -1.74 -3.91
C TYR A 27 -8.38 -2.50 -3.99
N LYS A 28 -9.42 -2.03 -3.28
CA LYS A 28 -10.76 -2.62 -3.36
C LYS A 28 -11.39 -2.49 -4.75
N LYS A 29 -11.14 -1.39 -5.46
CA LYS A 29 -11.59 -1.23 -6.85
C LYS A 29 -10.87 -2.20 -7.79
N LEU A 30 -9.56 -2.40 -7.62
CA LEU A 30 -8.79 -3.37 -8.40
C LEU A 30 -9.29 -4.81 -8.17
N LEU A 31 -9.61 -5.17 -6.92
CA LEU A 31 -10.21 -6.48 -6.61
C LEU A 31 -11.58 -6.70 -7.25
N ALA A 32 -12.38 -5.64 -7.39
CA ALA A 32 -13.71 -5.72 -7.96
C ALA A 32 -13.72 -5.63 -9.50
N HIS A 33 -12.59 -5.29 -10.12
CA HIS A 33 -12.48 -5.19 -11.57
C HIS A 33 -12.45 -6.59 -12.20
N ASP A 34 -13.20 -6.76 -13.29
CA ASP A 34 -13.12 -7.97 -14.10
C ASP A 34 -11.91 -7.89 -15.02
N TRP A 35 -10.78 -8.43 -14.57
CA TRP A 35 -9.54 -8.49 -15.34
C TRP A 35 -9.61 -9.41 -16.56
N TYR A 36 -10.70 -10.16 -16.75
CA TYR A 36 -10.90 -11.05 -17.88
C TYR A 36 -11.90 -10.52 -18.92
N TYR A 37 -12.23 -9.23 -18.87
CA TYR A 37 -13.15 -8.60 -19.82
C TYR A 37 -12.75 -8.79 -21.29
N ALA A 38 -11.44 -8.88 -21.57
CA ALA A 38 -10.90 -8.98 -22.92
C ALA A 38 -11.23 -10.31 -23.62
N TRP A 39 -11.67 -11.33 -22.87
CA TRP A 39 -12.12 -12.62 -23.41
C TRP A 39 -13.63 -12.73 -23.55
N SER A 40 -14.38 -11.66 -23.30
CA SER A 40 -15.82 -11.66 -23.53
C SER A 40 -16.13 -11.60 -25.03
N ASP A 41 -16.95 -12.54 -25.52
CA ASP A 41 -17.48 -12.50 -26.88
C ASP A 41 -18.60 -11.44 -27.04
N ASP A 42 -19.15 -10.92 -25.94
CA ASP A 42 -20.11 -9.83 -25.97
C ASP A 42 -19.41 -8.47 -26.08
N SER A 43 -19.62 -7.81 -27.22
CA SER A 43 -19.04 -6.50 -27.50
C SER A 43 -19.42 -5.42 -26.48
N ALA A 44 -20.59 -5.51 -25.85
CA ALA A 44 -20.99 -4.56 -24.82
C ALA A 44 -20.16 -4.76 -23.55
N THR A 45 -20.00 -6.01 -23.11
CA THR A 45 -19.15 -6.40 -21.98
C THR A 45 -17.68 -6.03 -22.21
N TYR A 46 -17.11 -6.33 -23.38
CA TYR A 46 -15.74 -5.96 -23.73
C TYR A 46 -15.50 -4.44 -23.61
N LYS A 47 -16.37 -3.63 -24.22
CA LYS A 47 -16.26 -2.15 -24.18
C LYS A 47 -16.41 -1.60 -22.77
N ALA A 48 -17.33 -2.16 -21.98
CA ALA A 48 -17.53 -1.75 -20.59
C ALA A 48 -16.30 -2.07 -19.73
N GLY A 49 -15.69 -3.25 -19.92
CA GLY A 49 -14.46 -3.66 -19.25
C GLY A 49 -13.28 -2.77 -19.61
N GLN A 50 -13.06 -2.52 -20.90
CA GLN A 50 -12.00 -1.62 -21.37
C GLN A 50 -12.15 -0.21 -20.78
N ALA A 51 -13.35 0.36 -20.83
CA ALA A 51 -13.60 1.68 -20.24
C ALA A 51 -13.40 1.70 -18.72
N ALA A 52 -13.64 0.59 -18.02
CA ALA A 52 -13.38 0.47 -16.59
C ALA A 52 -11.87 0.37 -16.30
N ASP A 53 -11.13 -0.39 -17.11
CA ASP A 53 -9.68 -0.54 -17.03
C ASP A 53 -8.96 0.79 -17.27
N ASP A 54 -9.31 1.50 -18.35
CA ASP A 54 -8.79 2.84 -18.67
C ASP A 54 -9.00 3.83 -17.51
N ARG A 55 -10.17 3.76 -16.85
CA ARG A 55 -10.46 4.59 -15.67
C ARG A 55 -9.61 4.22 -14.47
N LEU A 56 -9.31 2.94 -14.26
CA LEU A 56 -8.43 2.49 -13.17
C LEU A 56 -6.99 2.92 -13.42
N GLU A 57 -6.52 2.80 -14.65
CA GLU A 57 -5.19 3.27 -15.04
C GLU A 57 -5.05 4.78 -14.84
N GLN A 58 -6.03 5.55 -15.31
CA GLN A 58 -6.02 7.01 -15.13
C GLN A 58 -6.08 7.39 -13.65
N MET A 59 -6.95 6.74 -12.87
CA MET A 59 -7.04 6.95 -11.42
C MET A 59 -5.71 6.64 -10.72
N ALA A 60 -5.00 5.60 -11.15
CA ALA A 60 -3.67 5.30 -10.65
C ALA A 60 -2.66 6.40 -10.98
N LYS A 61 -2.64 6.88 -12.22
CA LYS A 61 -1.76 7.99 -12.65
C LYS A 61 -2.00 9.24 -11.81
N ASP A 62 -3.27 9.61 -11.62
CA ASP A 62 -3.68 10.81 -10.89
C ASP A 62 -3.40 10.74 -9.38
N SER A 63 -3.34 9.53 -8.80
CA SER A 63 -3.21 9.31 -7.35
C SER A 63 -1.77 9.07 -6.89
N GLY A 64 -0.81 8.96 -7.81
CA GLY A 64 0.62 8.88 -7.51
C GLY A 64 1.22 7.47 -7.59
N ALA A 65 2.51 7.38 -7.24
CA ALA A 65 3.35 6.20 -7.53
C ALA A 65 2.87 4.89 -6.87
N VAL A 66 2.30 4.98 -5.66
CA VAL A 66 1.75 3.81 -4.96
C VAL A 66 0.59 3.19 -5.73
N HIS A 67 -0.34 4.01 -6.23
CA HIS A 67 -1.49 3.53 -7.00
C HIS A 67 -1.08 3.02 -8.37
N GLN A 68 -0.13 3.68 -9.04
CA GLN A 68 0.47 3.16 -10.28
C GLN A 68 1.16 1.82 -10.06
N TRP A 69 1.88 1.65 -8.95
CA TRP A 69 2.46 0.36 -8.58
C TRP A 69 1.38 -0.69 -8.36
N LEU A 70 0.34 -0.39 -7.56
CA LEU A 70 -0.78 -1.31 -7.33
C LEU A 70 -1.44 -1.76 -8.62
N TYR A 71 -1.76 -0.83 -9.52
CA TYR A 71 -2.36 -1.14 -10.82
C TYR A 71 -1.48 -2.10 -11.64
N ARG A 72 -0.16 -1.81 -11.73
CA ARG A 72 0.79 -2.65 -12.46
C ARG A 72 0.90 -4.05 -11.87
N GLU A 73 0.97 -4.19 -10.55
CA GLU A 73 1.12 -5.50 -9.90
C GLU A 73 -0.15 -6.36 -10.04
N PHE A 74 -1.34 -5.75 -9.95
CA PHE A 74 -2.60 -6.45 -10.25
C PHE A 74 -2.67 -6.88 -11.73
N SER A 75 -2.34 -5.98 -12.65
CA SER A 75 -2.32 -6.28 -14.09
C SER A 75 -1.39 -7.46 -14.41
N LYS A 76 -0.19 -7.50 -13.80
CA LYS A 76 0.73 -8.65 -13.90
C LYS A 76 0.17 -9.93 -13.31
N HIS A 77 -0.47 -9.87 -12.14
CA HIS A 77 -1.07 -11.05 -11.50
C HIS A 77 -2.09 -11.74 -12.42
N HIS A 78 -2.94 -10.95 -13.08
CA HIS A 78 -3.98 -11.47 -13.97
C HIS A 78 -3.47 -11.85 -15.37
N SER A 79 -2.34 -11.30 -15.81
CA SER A 79 -1.67 -11.65 -17.08
C SER A 79 -0.56 -12.72 -16.95
N THR A 80 -0.40 -13.35 -15.78
CA THR A 80 0.55 -14.45 -15.53
C THR A 80 -0.13 -15.64 -14.87
N GLY A 81 0.51 -16.82 -14.88
CA GLY A 81 -0.02 -18.04 -14.26
C GLY A 81 -0.15 -19.21 -15.23
N GLU A 82 -0.76 -20.30 -14.76
CA GLU A 82 -0.86 -21.57 -15.50
C GLU A 82 -1.52 -21.41 -16.87
N SER A 83 -2.60 -20.64 -16.96
CA SER A 83 -3.29 -20.29 -18.22
C SER A 83 -2.38 -19.61 -19.24
N TRP A 84 -1.24 -19.07 -18.80
CA TRP A 84 -0.26 -18.35 -19.59
C TRP A 84 1.08 -19.08 -19.70
N GLY A 85 1.20 -20.30 -19.17
CA GLY A 85 2.44 -21.07 -19.15
C GLY A 85 3.58 -20.39 -18.36
N THR A 86 3.27 -19.47 -17.44
CA THR A 86 4.24 -18.72 -16.64
C THR A 86 3.98 -18.87 -15.14
N PRO A 87 4.98 -18.69 -14.26
CA PRO A 87 4.73 -18.59 -12.82
C PRO A 87 3.76 -17.45 -12.51
N ARG A 88 2.76 -17.71 -11.65
CA ARG A 88 1.80 -16.70 -11.23
C ARG A 88 2.53 -15.61 -10.44
N HIS A 89 2.45 -14.36 -10.91
CA HIS A 89 2.94 -13.20 -10.17
C HIS A 89 2.14 -13.05 -8.87
N PRO A 90 2.74 -12.83 -7.69
CA PRO A 90 1.99 -12.74 -6.44
C PRO A 90 1.09 -11.51 -6.40
N LEU A 91 -0.05 -11.63 -5.73
CA LEU A 91 -0.93 -10.48 -5.48
C LEU A 91 -0.28 -9.56 -4.44
N PRO A 92 -0.27 -8.23 -4.64
CA PRO A 92 0.26 -7.31 -3.64
C PRO A 92 -0.55 -7.40 -2.32
N ALA A 93 0.12 -7.19 -1.19
CA ALA A 93 -0.54 -7.22 0.12
C ALA A 93 -1.54 -6.05 0.27
N ALA A 94 -2.70 -6.28 0.87
CA ALA A 94 -3.71 -5.24 1.04
C ALA A 94 -3.17 -4.04 1.87
N PRO A 95 -3.38 -2.78 1.42
CA PRO A 95 -3.12 -1.61 2.24
C PRO A 95 -3.93 -1.69 3.54
N THR A 96 -3.30 -1.45 4.68
CA THR A 96 -3.97 -1.44 5.97
C THR A 96 -3.88 -0.05 6.56
N GLU A 97 -5.00 0.51 7.00
CA GLU A 97 -4.99 1.73 7.79
C GLU A 97 -4.37 1.45 9.14
N LEU A 98 -3.32 2.17 9.48
CA LEU A 98 -2.60 1.99 10.72
C LEU A 98 -3.29 2.74 11.85
N THR A 99 -3.94 1.99 12.74
CA THR A 99 -4.47 2.56 13.98
C THR A 99 -3.40 2.64 15.07
N ALA A 100 -3.64 3.43 16.13
CA ALA A 100 -2.76 3.47 17.29
C ALA A 100 -2.62 2.07 17.96
N SER A 101 -3.69 1.28 17.98
CA SER A 101 -3.68 -0.11 18.43
C SER A 101 -2.78 -1.00 17.58
N ASP A 102 -2.76 -0.80 16.26
CA ASP A 102 -1.90 -1.58 15.37
C ASP A 102 -0.42 -1.27 15.59
N ALA A 103 -0.08 0.01 15.78
CA ALA A 103 1.28 0.42 16.09
C ALA A 103 1.77 -0.19 17.43
N LEU A 104 0.91 -0.23 18.45
CA LEU A 104 1.21 -0.90 19.73
C LEU A 104 1.35 -2.42 19.55
N ALA A 105 0.48 -3.04 18.77
CA ALA A 105 0.53 -4.46 18.47
C ALA A 105 1.82 -4.83 17.72
N LEU A 106 2.29 -4.01 16.78
CA LEU A 106 3.55 -4.20 16.07
C LEU A 106 4.76 -4.14 17.02
N ARG A 107 4.81 -3.15 17.92
CA ARG A 107 5.86 -3.10 18.96
C ARG A 107 5.84 -4.33 19.87
N THR A 108 4.65 -4.74 20.30
CA THR A 108 4.49 -5.91 21.17
C THR A 108 4.92 -7.20 20.46
N LYS A 109 4.56 -7.36 19.18
CA LYS A 109 5.00 -8.48 18.35
C LYS A 109 6.51 -8.49 18.15
N LEU A 110 7.12 -7.33 17.90
CA LEU A 110 8.57 -7.22 17.78
C LEU A 110 9.26 -7.63 19.08
N ALA A 111 8.82 -7.10 20.23
CA ALA A 111 9.39 -7.47 21.53
C ALA A 111 9.28 -8.97 21.81
N LYS A 112 8.13 -9.59 21.50
CA LYS A 112 7.94 -11.05 21.59
C LYS A 112 8.85 -11.81 20.63
N ALA A 113 9.02 -11.34 19.40
CA ALA A 113 9.88 -11.95 18.39
C ALA A 113 11.36 -11.88 18.79
N GLU A 114 11.82 -10.72 19.28
CA GLU A 114 13.18 -10.55 19.78
C GLU A 114 13.45 -11.40 21.03
N PHE A 115 12.49 -11.49 21.94
CA PHE A 115 12.57 -12.39 23.09
C PHE A 115 12.65 -13.85 22.64
N ALA A 116 11.79 -14.28 21.71
CA ALA A 116 11.82 -15.63 21.15
C ALA A 116 13.15 -15.94 20.45
N MET A 117 13.73 -14.98 19.72
CA MET A 117 15.05 -15.11 19.10
C MET A 117 16.17 -15.20 20.15
N LYS A 118 16.11 -14.40 21.22
CA LYS A 118 17.08 -14.46 22.32
C LYS A 118 16.99 -15.79 23.07
N ALA A 119 15.77 -16.27 23.35
CA ALA A 119 15.52 -17.57 23.95
C ALA A 119 15.98 -18.71 23.04
N ARG A 120 15.73 -18.62 21.72
CA ARG A 120 16.26 -19.57 20.72
C ARG A 120 17.77 -19.55 20.67
N LYS A 121 18.44 -18.39 20.75
CA LYS A 121 19.91 -18.35 20.76
C LYS A 121 20.46 -19.04 22.00
N PHE A 122 19.78 -18.90 23.14
CA PHE A 122 20.15 -19.56 24.38
C PHE A 122 19.89 -21.08 24.35
N ILE A 123 18.72 -21.51 23.86
CA ILE A 123 18.32 -22.93 23.74
C ILE A 123 19.04 -23.62 22.57
N GLY A 124 19.27 -22.93 21.47
CA GLY A 124 20.01 -23.42 20.30
C GLY A 124 21.49 -23.64 20.57
N LEU A 125 22.04 -22.96 21.57
CA LEU A 125 23.35 -23.27 22.16
C LEU A 125 23.35 -24.65 22.85
N LEU A 126 22.18 -25.13 23.27
CA LEU A 126 21.98 -26.45 23.89
C LEU A 126 21.47 -27.50 22.88
N PHE A 127 20.76 -27.08 21.80
CA PHE A 127 20.15 -27.98 20.80
C PHE A 127 20.09 -27.34 19.38
N PRO A 128 21.01 -27.68 18.46
CA PRO A 128 21.23 -26.94 17.20
C PRO A 128 20.19 -27.17 16.07
N ALA A 129 19.18 -28.02 16.23
CA ALA A 129 18.35 -28.50 15.12
C ALA A 129 17.07 -27.67 14.80
N VAL A 130 16.85 -26.50 15.40
CA VAL A 130 15.58 -25.75 15.22
C VAL A 130 15.75 -24.59 14.23
N ALA A 131 15.72 -24.88 12.94
CA ALA A 131 15.59 -23.87 11.89
C ALA A 131 14.11 -23.61 11.57
N LYS A 132 13.56 -22.50 12.05
CA LYS A 132 12.28 -21.92 11.62
C LYS A 132 12.50 -20.45 11.26
N ALA A 133 11.64 -19.91 10.39
CA ALA A 133 11.66 -18.51 9.96
C ALA A 133 11.86 -17.53 11.14
N ASP A 134 12.61 -16.46 10.88
CA ASP A 134 12.89 -15.40 11.85
C ASP A 134 11.60 -14.59 12.12
N PRO A 135 11.00 -14.67 13.32
CA PRO A 135 9.78 -13.95 13.61
C PRO A 135 9.99 -12.42 13.61
N VAL A 136 11.23 -11.93 13.72
CA VAL A 136 11.54 -10.50 13.65
C VAL A 136 11.37 -9.98 12.22
N SER A 137 11.85 -10.71 11.21
CA SER A 137 11.75 -10.28 9.81
C SER A 137 10.30 -10.09 9.37
N VAL A 138 9.39 -10.98 9.78
CA VAL A 138 7.96 -10.89 9.49
C VAL A 138 7.33 -9.59 10.03
N VAL A 139 7.77 -9.12 11.20
CA VAL A 139 7.27 -7.85 11.76
C VAL A 139 7.84 -6.66 11.01
N LEU A 140 9.12 -6.71 10.65
CA LEU A 140 9.79 -5.64 9.90
C LEU A 140 9.23 -5.50 8.48
N GLU A 141 8.95 -6.61 7.80
CA GLU A 141 8.33 -6.63 6.47
C GLU A 141 6.96 -5.94 6.48
N LYS A 142 6.15 -6.18 7.50
CA LYS A 142 4.87 -5.47 7.66
C LYS A 142 5.05 -3.97 7.81
N VAL A 143 6.02 -3.55 8.61
CA VAL A 143 6.31 -2.13 8.84
C VAL A 143 6.88 -1.47 7.58
N PHE A 144 7.66 -2.21 6.80
CA PHE A 144 8.13 -1.79 5.48
C PHE A 144 6.96 -1.56 4.52
N ILE A 145 6.04 -2.53 4.41
CA ILE A 145 4.85 -2.40 3.56
C ILE A 145 3.98 -1.22 4.00
N LEU A 146 3.87 -0.97 5.31
CA LEU A 146 3.16 0.20 5.83
C LEU A 146 3.87 1.50 5.43
N GLY A 147 5.19 1.61 5.63
CA GLY A 147 5.95 2.77 5.17
C GLY A 147 5.79 3.01 3.68
N PHE A 148 5.78 1.94 2.88
CA PHE A 148 5.51 2.01 1.44
C PHE A 148 4.12 2.58 1.13
N TYR A 149 3.06 2.09 1.79
CA TYR A 149 1.71 2.60 1.52
C TYR A 149 1.45 4.02 2.03
N TYR A 150 2.18 4.44 3.07
CA TYR A 150 2.08 5.77 3.66
C TYR A 150 2.92 6.82 2.92
N GLY A 151 3.70 6.44 1.89
CA GLY A 151 4.41 7.39 1.03
C GLY A 151 5.33 8.29 1.82
N ASP A 152 5.08 9.60 1.83
CA ASP A 152 5.91 10.59 2.53
C ASP A 152 5.44 10.90 3.97
N GLU A 153 4.36 10.25 4.46
CA GLU A 153 3.82 10.53 5.79
C GLU A 153 4.78 10.08 6.91
N PRO A 154 4.93 10.88 7.98
CA PRO A 154 5.83 10.52 9.06
C PRO A 154 5.36 9.27 9.79
N ALA A 155 6.30 8.40 10.15
CA ALA A 155 6.02 7.23 10.97
C ALA A 155 5.34 7.65 12.30
N PRO A 156 4.28 6.95 12.74
CA PRO A 156 3.67 7.21 14.04
C PRO A 156 4.69 7.08 15.16
N ALA A 157 4.51 7.85 16.23
CA ALA A 157 5.47 7.94 17.34
C ALA A 157 5.94 6.58 17.87
N LEU A 158 5.03 5.60 17.99
CA LEU A 158 5.35 4.24 18.45
C LEU A 158 6.29 3.48 17.52
N ILE A 159 6.22 3.70 16.21
CA ILE A 159 7.12 3.14 15.21
C ILE A 159 8.42 3.96 15.19
N ALA A 160 8.32 5.29 15.16
CA ALA A 160 9.46 6.22 15.06
C ALA A 160 10.45 6.10 16.23
N GLN A 161 9.96 5.80 17.44
CA GLN A 161 10.79 5.62 18.63
C GLN A 161 11.61 4.32 18.65
N HIS A 162 11.29 3.33 17.80
CA HIS A 162 12.01 2.07 17.77
C HIS A 162 12.96 2.02 16.56
N PRO A 163 14.29 1.91 16.74
CA PRO A 163 15.26 2.04 15.64
C PRO A 163 14.99 1.09 14.46
N LYS A 164 14.71 -0.20 14.72
CA LYS A 164 14.43 -1.18 13.65
C LYS A 164 13.12 -0.90 12.90
N LEU A 165 12.08 -0.48 13.62
CA LEU A 165 10.76 -0.23 13.01
C LEU A 165 10.83 1.06 12.18
N ARG A 166 11.46 2.11 12.73
CA ARG A 166 11.73 3.35 12.00
C ARG A 166 12.54 3.09 10.73
N LYS A 167 13.58 2.26 10.79
CA LYS A 167 14.38 1.90 9.61
C LYS A 167 13.53 1.22 8.54
N ALA A 168 12.80 0.17 8.91
CA ALA A 168 11.92 -0.55 7.98
C ALA A 168 10.87 0.37 7.35
N TRP A 169 10.27 1.28 8.13
CA TRP A 169 9.36 2.29 7.62
C TRP A 169 10.04 3.17 6.57
N SER A 170 11.18 3.79 6.90
CA SER A 170 11.90 4.68 5.97
C SER A 170 12.37 3.97 4.70
N GLU A 171 12.72 2.69 4.78
CA GLU A 171 13.07 1.88 3.60
C GLU A 171 11.87 1.69 2.67
N GLY A 172 10.66 1.50 3.24
CA GLY A 172 9.42 1.44 2.47
C GLY A 172 9.13 2.76 1.75
N GLN A 173 9.31 3.89 2.43
CA GLN A 173 9.11 5.23 1.83
C GLN A 173 10.13 5.52 0.72
N ALA A 174 11.40 5.16 0.94
CA ALA A 174 12.45 5.34 -0.04
C ALA A 174 12.14 4.59 -1.35
N LEU A 175 11.54 3.40 -1.26
CA LEU A 175 11.12 2.65 -2.44
C LEU A 175 10.04 3.40 -3.23
N VAL A 176 9.07 4.04 -2.57
CA VAL A 176 8.06 4.87 -3.26
C VAL A 176 8.71 6.05 -3.97
N ALA A 177 9.66 6.73 -3.31
CA ALA A 177 10.38 7.84 -3.92
C ALA A 177 11.15 7.39 -5.18
N ASP A 178 11.74 6.19 -5.18
CA ASP A 178 12.44 5.63 -6.33
C ASP A 178 11.47 5.19 -7.45
N LEU A 179 10.28 4.68 -7.10
CA LEU A 179 9.22 4.42 -8.07
C LEU A 179 8.72 5.70 -8.75
N SER A 180 8.57 6.79 -7.99
CA SER A 180 8.18 8.10 -8.53
C SER A 180 9.20 8.64 -9.55
N LYS A 181 10.50 8.48 -9.27
CA LYS A 181 11.58 8.87 -10.20
C LYS A 181 11.58 8.05 -11.49
N SER A 182 11.21 6.78 -11.40
CA SER A 182 11.19 5.87 -12.55
C SER A 182 9.94 6.04 -13.44
N ALA A 183 8.93 6.76 -12.95
CA ALA A 183 7.67 7.02 -13.64
C ALA A 183 7.60 8.41 -14.28
N SER A 184 8.61 9.27 -14.05
CA SER A 184 8.76 10.60 -14.67
C SER A 184 9.68 10.52 -15.89
#